data_AF-A0A349YSD6-F1
#
_entry.id   AF-A0A349YSD6-F1
#
_cell.length_a   1.000
_cell.length_b   1.000
_cell.length_c   1.000
_cell.angle_alpha   90.00
_cell.angle_beta   90.00
_cell.angle_gamma   90.00
#
_symmetry.space_group_name_H-M   'P 1'
#
loop_
_entity.id
_entity.type
_entity.pdbx_description
1 polymer ?
#
loop_
_entity_poly.entity_id
_entity_poly.type
_entity_poly.pdbx_seq_one_letter_code
_entity_poly.pdbx_strand_id
1 'polypeptide(L)' 'MNIGLIAHDAKKKLMQNFCIAYRGILCKHDIFATATTGRLVEEV' A
#
# COMPACT_ATOMS: atom_id res chain seq x y z
N MET A 1 4.72 -7.31 -12.19
CA MET A 1 3.58 -8.06 -11.60
C MET A 1 2.57 -7.02 -11.14
N ASN A 2 1.28 -7.29 -11.28
CA ASN A 2 0.23 -6.37 -10.83
C ASN A 2 -0.21 -6.75 -9.40
N ILE A 3 -0.09 -5.83 -8.46
CA ILE A 3 -0.36 -6.06 -7.04
C ILE A 3 -1.51 -5.16 -6.58
N GLY A 4 -2.56 -5.76 -6.01
CA GLY A 4 -3.69 -5.04 -5.43
C GLY A 4 -3.57 -4.89 -3.90
N LEU A 5 -3.70 -3.67 -3.39
CA LEU A 5 -3.71 -3.36 -1.95
C LEU A 5 -5.13 -2.98 -1.49
N ILE A 6 -5.65 -3.75 -0.54
CA ILE A 6 -6.96 -3.53 0.07
C ILE A 6 -6.78 -3.59 1.59
N ALA A 7 -7.34 -2.61 2.29
CA ALA A 7 -7.32 -2.61 3.75
C ALA A 7 -8.60 -1.97 4.30
N HIS A 8 -9.27 -2.68 5.22
CA HIS A 8 -10.28 -2.08 6.08
C HIS A 8 -9.66 -0.99 6.97
N ASP A 9 -10.48 -0.07 7.48
CA ASP A 9 -10.04 1.10 8.24
C ASP A 9 -9.09 0.76 9.39
N ALA A 10 -9.45 -0.26 10.19
CA ALA A 10 -8.63 -0.74 11.31
C ALA A 10 -7.25 -1.30 10.90
N LYS A 11 -7.03 -1.58 9.61
CA LYS A 11 -5.79 -2.16 9.06
C LYS A 11 -5.02 -1.18 8.17
N LYS A 12 -5.55 0.00 7.86
CA LYS A 12 -4.87 0.97 6.98
C LYS A 12 -3.51 1.41 7.50
N LYS A 13 -3.38 1.66 8.81
CA LYS A 13 -2.10 2.00 9.43
C LYS A 13 -1.08 0.84 9.32
N LEU A 14 -1.55 -0.40 9.48
CA LEU A 14 -0.71 -1.58 9.28
C LEU A 14 -0.29 -1.72 7.81
N MET A 15 -1.21 -1.50 6.87
CA MET A 15 -0.93 -1.52 5.43
C MET A 15 0.11 -0.48 5.04
N GLN A 16 0.01 0.73 5.59
CA GLN A 16 1.00 1.79 5.40
C GLN A 16 2.39 1.36 5.87
N ASN A 17 2.50 0.87 7.12
CA ASN A 17 3.77 0.38 7.67
C ASN A 17 4.36 -0.78 6.86
N PHE A 18 3.51 -1.69 6.37
CA PHE A 18 3.91 -2.77 5.48
C PHE A 18 4.51 -2.24 4.17
N CYS A 19 3.86 -1.26 3.54
CA CYS A 19 4.35 -0.66 2.30
C CYS A 19 5.68 0.07 2.50
N ILE A 20 5.86 0.76 3.63
CA ILE A 20 7.14 1.40 4.00
C ILE A 20 8.24 0.36 4.17
N ALA A 21 7.99 -0.70 4.95
CA ALA A 21 8.98 -1.73 5.24
C ALA A 21 9.46 -2.47 3.98
N TYR A 22 8.56 -2.70 3.02
CA TYR A 22 8.85 -3.45 1.79
C TYR A 22 8.97 -2.57 0.53
N ARG A 23 9.14 -1.25 0.69
CA ARG A 23 9.19 -0.29 -0.42
C ARG A 23 10.18 -0.68 -1.52
N GLY A 24 11.38 -1.14 -1.14
CA GLY A 24 12.42 -1.54 -2.09
C GLY A 24 12.07 -2.75 -2.98
N ILE A 25 11.07 -3.55 -2.58
CA ILE A 25 10.53 -4.65 -3.37
C ILE A 25 9.31 -4.15 -4.15
N LEU A 26 8.39 -3.49 -3.46
CA LEU A 26 7.11 -3.04 -4.02
C LEU A 26 7.30 -2.03 -5.15
N CYS A 27 8.34 -1.19 -5.13
CA CYS A 27 8.62 -0.21 -6.18
C CYS A 27 9.00 -0.82 -7.54
N LYS A 28 9.25 -2.13 -7.62
CA LYS A 28 9.57 -2.86 -8.86
C LYS A 28 8.34 -3.47 -9.53
N HIS A 29 7.14 -3.15 -9.03
CA HIS A 29 5.88 -3.74 -9.44
C HIS A 29 4.82 -2.65 -9.64
N ASP A 30 3.81 -2.95 -10.45
CA ASP A 30 2.68 -2.08 -10.66
C ASP A 30 1.67 -2.29 -9.54
N ILE A 31 1.41 -1.23 -8.76
CA ILE A 31 0.57 -1.30 -7.56
C ILE A 31 -0.74 -0.58 -7.82
N PHE A 32 -1.83 -1.23 -7.43
CA PHE A 32 -3.18 -0.69 -7.48
C PHE A 32 -3.77 -0.77 -6.08
N ALA A 33 -4.52 0.25 -5.67
CA ALA A 33 -5.12 0.28 -4.34
C ALA A 33 -6.51 0.89 -4.38
N THR A 34 -7.36 0.51 -3.43
CA THR A 34 -8.67 1.15 -3.25
C THR A 34 -8.49 2.57 -2.70
N ALA A 35 -9.32 3.51 -3.16
CA ALA A 35 -9.21 4.96 -2.94
C ALA A 35 -8.48 5.41 -1.66
N THR A 36 -9.04 5.10 -0.49
CA THR A 36 -8.51 5.58 0.79
C THR A 36 -7.26 4.85 1.27
N THR A 37 -7.03 3.61 0.84
CA THR A 37 -5.80 2.86 1.15
C THR A 37 -4.64 3.35 0.30
N GLY A 38 -4.87 3.58 -1.00
CA GLY A 38 -3.85 4.10 -1.91
C GLY A 38 -3.33 5.46 -1.47
N ARG A 39 -4.25 6.38 -1.17
CA ARG A 39 -3.90 7.72 -0.67
C ARG A 39 -2.99 7.69 0.55
N LEU A 40 -3.28 6.85 1.53
CA LEU A 40 -2.46 6.74 2.74
C LEU A 40 -1.06 6.17 2.47
N VAL A 41 -0.91 5.33 1.44
CA VAL A 41 0.39 4.77 1.05
C VAL A 41 1.19 5.74 0.18
N GLU A 42 0.54 6.61 -0.61
CA GLU A 42 1.20 7.65 -1.41
C GLU A 42 1.72 8.84 -0.58
N GLU A 43 1.09 9.12 0.56
CA GLU A 43 1.45 10.23 1.46
C GLU A 43 2.74 9.98 2.27
N VAL A 44 3.41 8.83 2.10
CA VAL A 44 4.66 8.42 2.78
C VAL A 44 5.75 8.03 1.79
#